data_AF-A0A919NYM1-F1
#
_entry.id   AF-A0A919NYM1-F1
#
_cell.length_a   1.000
_cell.length_b   1.000
_cell.length_c   1.000
_cell.angle_alpha   90.00
_cell.angle_beta   90.00
_cell.angle_gamma   90.00
#
_symmetry.space_group_name_H-M   'P 1'
#
loop_
_entity.id
_entity.type
_entity.pdbx_description
1 polymer ?
#
loop_
_entity_poly.entity_id
_entity_poly.type
_entity_poly.pdbx_seq_one_letter_code
_entity_poly.pdbx_strand_id
1 'polypeptide(L)'
;MNLPLIALTPAGPAAARRAVLGRRIRLLVAATIAYNVIEAVVAISAGRAAGSTALIGFGLDSIIEVSSAAAVAWQFAGRDPEARERTALRIIAVSFFALAAYVTVASVRALFGGGEAGHSTAGIVLAAISLAIMPGLSWAQRRAGRELGSRTAVADSKQTLLCTYLSAVLLVGLVLNSLFGWSWADPIAALVIAAVAVKEGREAWRGDSCCVPAFAAGCEDGCCPAGSVSGSGRIHDHGDADQADRRADDVPAVGAKLVDGHAPGE
;
A
#
# COMPACT_ATOMS: atom_id res chain seq x y z
N MET A 1 25.69 30.69 32.75
CA MET A 1 26.01 30.82 31.30
C MET A 1 25.18 29.78 30.57
N ASN A 2 24.00 30.16 30.05
CA ASN A 2 23.18 29.28 29.21
C ASN A 2 23.59 29.47 27.76
N LEU A 3 24.22 28.45 27.18
CA LEU A 3 24.43 28.37 25.73
C LEU A 3 23.08 28.04 25.07
N PRO A 4 22.65 28.77 24.01
CA PRO A 4 21.48 28.38 23.27
C PRO A 4 21.81 27.11 22.46
N LEU A 5 21.06 26.04 22.71
CA LEU A 5 21.03 24.86 21.86
C LEU A 5 20.53 25.30 20.48
N ILE A 6 21.44 25.39 19.51
CA ILE A 6 21.10 25.51 18.09
C ILE A 6 20.42 24.21 17.71
N ALA A 7 19.09 24.23 17.65
CA ALA A 7 18.30 23.17 17.05
C ALA A 7 18.60 23.16 15.54
N LEU A 8 19.59 22.38 15.12
CA LEU A 8 19.83 22.07 13.72
C LEU A 8 18.62 21.28 13.21
N THR A 9 17.64 22.00 12.68
CA THR A 9 16.55 21.39 11.92
C THR A 9 17.19 20.66 10.74
N PRO A 10 16.97 19.35 10.55
CA PRO A 10 17.54 18.65 9.41
C PRO A 10 17.02 19.30 8.13
N ALA A 11 17.88 20.04 7.44
CA ALA A 11 17.53 20.70 6.19
C ALA A 11 17.18 19.60 5.17
N GLY A 12 15.89 19.49 4.83
CA GLY A 12 15.46 18.61 3.74
C GLY A 12 16.22 18.92 2.44
N PRO A 13 16.23 18.00 1.46
CA PRO A 13 17.06 18.14 0.26
C PRO A 13 16.83 19.48 -0.46
N ALA A 14 17.92 20.10 -0.94
CA ALA A 14 17.88 21.35 -1.68
C ALA A 14 16.86 21.30 -2.84
N ALA A 15 16.23 22.43 -3.19
CA ALA A 15 15.14 22.47 -4.17
C ALA A 15 15.47 21.79 -5.52
N ALA A 16 16.70 21.96 -6.02
CA ALA A 16 17.19 21.28 -7.22
C ALA A 16 17.24 19.75 -7.07
N ARG A 17 17.64 19.25 -5.89
CA ARG A 17 17.66 17.82 -5.57
C ARG A 17 16.25 17.25 -5.50
N ARG A 18 15.30 17.98 -4.90
CA ARG A 18 13.88 17.59 -4.90
C ARG A 18 13.31 17.46 -6.31
N ALA A 19 13.61 18.39 -7.21
CA ALA A 19 13.16 18.32 -8.61
C ALA A 19 13.70 17.08 -9.34
N VAL A 20 14.99 16.76 -9.16
CA VAL A 20 15.63 15.57 -9.74
C VAL A 20 15.00 14.29 -9.19
N LEU A 21 14.81 14.18 -7.87
CA LEU A 21 14.19 13.01 -7.25
C LEU A 21 12.73 12.85 -7.68
N GLY A 22 11.97 13.94 -7.77
CA GLY A 22 10.60 13.90 -8.28
C GLY A 22 10.52 13.36 -9.72
N ARG A 23 11.44 13.78 -10.60
CA ARG A 23 11.53 13.21 -11.96
C ARG A 23 11.91 11.73 -11.94
N ARG A 24 12.88 11.33 -11.11
CA ARG A 24 13.29 9.93 -10.97
C ARG A 24 12.16 9.03 -10.48
N ILE A 25 11.42 9.45 -9.44
CA ILE A 25 10.28 8.70 -8.92
C ILE A 25 9.22 8.52 -10.01
N ARG A 26 8.88 9.58 -10.76
CA ARG A 26 7.92 9.46 -11.88
C ARG A 26 8.38 8.47 -12.96
N LEU A 27 9.67 8.50 -13.32
CA LEU A 27 10.23 7.56 -14.29
C LEU A 27 10.22 6.12 -13.76
N LEU A 28 10.56 5.91 -12.49
CA LEU A 28 10.53 4.59 -11.87
C LEU A 28 9.11 4.03 -11.82
N VAL A 29 8.12 4.82 -11.36
CA VAL A 29 6.71 4.41 -11.33
C VAL A 29 6.20 4.08 -12.74
N ALA A 30 6.53 4.92 -13.74
CA ALA A 30 6.13 4.65 -15.13
C ALA A 30 6.78 3.36 -15.67
N ALA A 31 8.05 3.11 -15.34
CA ALA A 31 8.74 1.88 -15.72
C ALA A 31 8.10 0.64 -15.05
N THR A 32 7.79 0.71 -13.76
CA THR A 32 7.12 -0.37 -13.02
C THR A 32 5.74 -0.68 -13.62
N ILE A 33 4.91 0.33 -13.88
CA ILE A 33 3.60 0.14 -14.51
C ILE A 33 3.73 -0.53 -15.89
N ALA A 34 4.65 -0.03 -16.74
CA ALA A 34 4.87 -0.60 -18.07
C ALA A 34 5.34 -2.06 -17.97
N TYR A 35 6.25 -2.36 -17.05
CA TYR A 35 6.74 -3.71 -16.80
C TYR A 35 5.61 -4.65 -16.36
N ASN A 36 4.80 -4.25 -15.38
CA ASN A 36 3.70 -5.07 -14.86
C ASN A 36 2.62 -5.34 -15.90
N VAL A 37 2.36 -4.41 -16.82
CA VAL A 37 1.46 -4.64 -17.96
C VAL A 37 2.03 -5.71 -18.89
N ILE A 38 3.33 -5.62 -19.24
CA ILE A 38 3.99 -6.63 -20.06
C ILE A 38 3.96 -7.99 -19.35
N GLU A 39 4.27 -8.01 -18.07
CA GLU A 39 4.25 -9.22 -17.24
C GLU A 39 2.87 -9.87 -17.23
N ALA A 40 1.80 -9.09 -16.97
CA ALA A 40 0.43 -9.59 -17.01
C ALA A 40 0.08 -10.24 -18.35
N VAL A 41 0.40 -9.57 -19.46
CA VAL A 41 0.09 -10.06 -20.81
C VAL A 41 0.85 -11.37 -21.09
N VAL A 42 2.15 -11.41 -20.82
CA VAL A 42 2.97 -12.61 -21.08
C VAL A 42 2.56 -13.75 -20.15
N ALA A 43 2.40 -13.49 -18.86
CA ALA A 43 2.03 -14.49 -17.86
C ALA A 43 0.65 -15.09 -18.13
N ILE A 44 -0.38 -14.28 -18.38
CA ILE A 44 -1.72 -14.81 -18.65
C ILE A 44 -1.74 -15.61 -19.96
N SER A 45 -1.07 -15.13 -21.00
CA SER A 45 -1.03 -15.80 -22.30
C SER A 45 -0.29 -17.15 -22.21
N ALA A 46 0.91 -17.14 -21.62
CA ALA A 46 1.72 -18.35 -21.43
C ALA A 46 1.09 -19.31 -20.42
N GLY A 47 0.44 -18.79 -19.38
CA GLY A 47 -0.26 -19.56 -18.36
C GLY A 47 -1.46 -20.31 -18.94
N ARG A 48 -2.26 -19.65 -19.79
CA ARG A 48 -3.35 -20.35 -20.51
C ARG A 48 -2.84 -21.38 -21.51
N ALA A 49 -1.78 -21.06 -22.25
CA ALA A 49 -1.19 -22.00 -23.21
C ALA A 49 -0.61 -23.25 -22.52
N ALA A 50 -0.06 -23.10 -21.32
CA ALA A 50 0.52 -24.19 -20.54
C ALA A 50 -0.44 -24.83 -19.53
N GLY A 51 -1.67 -24.32 -19.37
CA GLY A 51 -2.57 -24.77 -18.30
C GLY A 51 -2.04 -24.51 -16.88
N SER A 52 -1.13 -23.54 -16.71
CA SER A 52 -0.50 -23.22 -15.42
C SER A 52 -1.36 -22.25 -14.62
N THR A 53 -1.83 -22.70 -13.47
CA THR A 53 -2.64 -21.89 -12.57
C THR A 53 -1.77 -20.85 -11.85
N ALA A 54 -0.53 -21.21 -11.49
CA ALA A 54 0.37 -20.28 -10.82
C ALA A 54 0.74 -19.10 -11.72
N LEU A 55 1.02 -19.37 -13.00
CA LEU A 55 1.42 -18.34 -13.95
C LEU A 55 0.25 -17.40 -14.29
N ILE A 56 -0.98 -17.92 -14.39
CA ILE A 56 -2.17 -17.07 -14.51
C ILE A 56 -2.37 -16.24 -13.25
N GLY A 57 -2.27 -16.84 -12.06
CA GLY A 57 -2.40 -16.13 -10.78
C GLY A 57 -1.39 -15.00 -10.63
N PHE A 58 -0.13 -15.25 -11.00
CA PHE A 58 0.93 -14.25 -11.05
C PHE A 58 0.60 -13.10 -12.01
N GLY A 59 0.17 -13.39 -13.24
CA GLY A 59 -0.20 -12.34 -14.19
C GLY A 59 -1.42 -11.51 -13.76
N LEU A 60 -2.37 -12.11 -13.04
CA LEU A 60 -3.49 -11.38 -12.44
C LEU A 60 -3.06 -10.50 -11.26
N ASP A 61 -2.05 -10.92 -10.49
CA ASP A 61 -1.45 -10.10 -9.43
C ASP A 61 -0.83 -8.82 -10.02
N SER A 62 -0.10 -8.91 -11.14
CA SER A 62 0.45 -7.73 -11.83
C SER A 62 -0.66 -6.74 -12.28
N ILE A 63 -1.85 -7.24 -12.65
CA ILE A 63 -3.02 -6.38 -12.95
C ILE A 63 -3.53 -5.68 -11.68
N ILE A 64 -3.57 -6.39 -10.55
CA ILE A 64 -3.94 -5.81 -9.26
C ILE A 64 -2.93 -4.74 -8.85
N GLU A 65 -1.63 -4.98 -9.05
CA GLU A 65 -0.60 -4.00 -8.77
C GLU A 65 -0.80 -2.69 -9.56
N VAL A 66 -1.11 -2.78 -10.86
CA VAL A 66 -1.39 -1.57 -11.67
C VAL A 66 -2.70 -0.89 -11.25
N SER A 67 -3.76 -1.66 -11.00
CA SER A 67 -5.06 -1.09 -10.62
C SER A 67 -5.06 -0.48 -9.22
N SER A 68 -4.32 -1.06 -8.27
CA SER A 68 -4.14 -0.52 -6.92
C SER A 68 -3.34 0.78 -6.94
N ALA A 69 -2.26 0.86 -7.72
CA ALA A 69 -1.53 2.10 -7.93
C ALA A 69 -2.42 3.19 -8.54
N ALA A 70 -3.28 2.84 -9.50
CA ALA A 70 -4.26 3.76 -10.07
C ALA A 70 -5.32 4.22 -9.06
N ALA A 71 -5.83 3.31 -8.22
CA ALA A 71 -6.78 3.63 -7.15
C ALA A 71 -6.15 4.60 -6.11
N VAL A 72 -4.90 4.37 -5.75
CA VAL A 72 -4.12 5.26 -4.87
C VAL A 72 -3.82 6.61 -5.52
N ALA A 73 -3.57 6.66 -6.83
CA ALA A 73 -3.42 7.94 -7.52
C ALA A 73 -4.76 8.72 -7.55
N TRP A 74 -5.88 8.02 -7.76
CA TRP A 74 -7.21 8.60 -7.84
C TRP A 74 -7.69 9.22 -6.51
N GLN A 75 -7.33 8.64 -5.36
CA GLN A 75 -7.74 9.21 -4.06
C GLN A 75 -7.20 10.63 -3.83
N PHE A 76 -6.00 10.94 -4.33
CA PHE A 76 -5.38 12.27 -4.16
C PHE A 76 -5.87 13.33 -5.15
N ALA A 77 -6.64 12.95 -6.17
CA ALA A 77 -7.17 13.86 -7.16
C ALA A 77 -8.49 14.56 -6.73
N GLY A 78 -9.01 14.25 -5.54
CA GLY A 78 -10.34 14.67 -5.07
C GLY A 78 -10.35 15.77 -4.03
N ARG A 79 -11.54 16.37 -3.81
CA ARG A 79 -11.78 17.37 -2.74
C ARG A 79 -11.91 16.75 -1.34
N ASP A 80 -12.19 15.45 -1.25
CA ASP A 80 -12.31 14.69 0.01
C ASP A 80 -11.37 13.48 -0.04
N PRO A 81 -10.14 13.61 0.48
CA PRO A 81 -9.12 12.55 0.43
C PRO A 81 -9.48 11.35 1.30
N GLU A 82 -10.11 11.55 2.46
CA GLU A 82 -10.37 10.48 3.44
C GLU A 82 -11.45 9.51 2.97
N ALA A 83 -12.56 10.04 2.41
CA ALA A 83 -13.61 9.20 1.87
C ALA A 83 -13.13 8.39 0.65
N ARG A 84 -12.27 9.01 -0.18
CA ARG A 84 -11.68 8.34 -1.34
C ARG A 84 -10.63 7.32 -0.94
N GLU A 85 -9.86 7.56 0.12
CA GLU A 85 -8.91 6.59 0.67
C GLU A 85 -9.62 5.31 1.10
N ARG A 86 -10.69 5.41 1.89
CA ARG A 86 -11.51 4.24 2.27
C ARG A 86 -12.06 3.50 1.06
N THR A 87 -12.41 4.23 0.01
CA THR A 87 -12.92 3.66 -1.24
C THR A 87 -11.82 2.94 -2.01
N ALA A 88 -10.65 3.57 -2.16
CA ALA A 88 -9.49 2.98 -2.84
C ALA A 88 -9.04 1.70 -2.12
N LEU A 89 -8.92 1.73 -0.79
CA LEU A 89 -8.55 0.57 0.01
C LEU A 89 -9.57 -0.58 -0.10
N ARG A 90 -10.88 -0.28 -0.15
CA ARG A 90 -11.91 -1.29 -0.40
C ARG A 90 -11.83 -1.90 -1.79
N ILE A 91 -11.59 -1.08 -2.82
CA ILE A 91 -11.40 -1.57 -4.19
C ILE A 91 -10.19 -2.53 -4.23
N ILE A 92 -9.07 -2.13 -3.64
CA ILE A 92 -7.85 -2.93 -3.56
C ILE A 92 -8.12 -4.26 -2.84
N ALA A 93 -8.76 -4.19 -1.66
CA ALA A 93 -9.08 -5.37 -0.87
C ALA A 93 -9.98 -6.36 -1.63
N VAL A 94 -11.04 -5.87 -2.27
CA VAL A 94 -11.95 -6.70 -3.07
C VAL A 94 -11.22 -7.33 -4.26
N SER A 95 -10.33 -6.61 -4.94
CA SER A 95 -9.51 -7.16 -6.03
C SER A 95 -8.64 -8.32 -5.55
N PHE A 96 -7.93 -8.17 -4.43
CA PHE A 96 -7.10 -9.23 -3.86
C PHE A 96 -7.93 -10.44 -3.42
N PHE A 97 -9.09 -10.24 -2.80
CA PHE A 97 -9.99 -11.35 -2.47
C PHE A 97 -10.54 -12.06 -3.70
N ALA A 98 -10.87 -11.33 -4.76
CA ALA A 98 -11.32 -11.90 -6.03
C ALA A 98 -10.21 -12.74 -6.68
N LEU A 99 -8.97 -12.25 -6.69
CA LEU A 99 -7.80 -13.02 -7.12
C LEU A 99 -7.64 -14.29 -6.31
N ALA A 100 -7.63 -14.17 -4.98
CA ALA A 100 -7.46 -15.31 -4.09
C ALA A 100 -8.54 -16.37 -4.32
N ALA A 101 -9.80 -15.97 -4.46
CA ALA A 101 -10.91 -16.88 -4.72
C ALA A 101 -10.75 -17.60 -6.06
N TYR A 102 -10.44 -16.85 -7.13
CA TYR A 102 -10.22 -17.41 -8.46
C TYR A 102 -9.08 -18.43 -8.47
N VAL A 103 -7.91 -18.04 -7.95
CA VAL A 103 -6.71 -18.88 -7.95
C VAL A 103 -6.92 -20.11 -7.06
N THR A 104 -7.54 -19.96 -5.89
CA THR A 104 -7.83 -21.10 -5.01
C THR A 104 -8.72 -22.12 -5.71
N VAL A 105 -9.81 -21.67 -6.33
CA VAL A 105 -10.74 -22.57 -7.05
C VAL A 105 -10.04 -23.24 -8.23
N ALA A 106 -9.23 -22.49 -8.99
CA ALA A 106 -8.46 -23.03 -10.11
C ALA A 106 -7.43 -24.08 -9.63
N SER A 107 -6.68 -23.81 -8.56
CA SER A 107 -5.70 -24.73 -7.99
C SER A 107 -6.33 -26.01 -7.46
N VAL A 108 -7.45 -25.89 -6.74
CA VAL A 108 -8.20 -27.06 -6.24
C VAL A 108 -8.68 -27.92 -7.42
N ARG A 109 -9.23 -27.31 -8.47
CA ARG A 109 -9.62 -28.05 -9.68
C ARG A 109 -8.44 -28.70 -10.38
N ALA A 110 -7.28 -28.05 -10.45
CA ALA A 110 -6.08 -28.63 -11.03
C ALA A 110 -5.58 -29.85 -10.23
N LEU A 111 -5.62 -29.78 -8.90
CA LEU A 111 -5.21 -30.89 -8.03
C LEU A 111 -6.14 -32.11 -8.11
N PHE A 112 -7.45 -31.91 -8.22
CA PHE A 112 -8.43 -33.01 -8.23
C PHE A 112 -8.89 -33.43 -9.63
N GLY A 113 -8.71 -32.57 -10.64
CA GLY A 113 -9.22 -32.75 -12.00
C GLY A 113 -8.24 -33.37 -12.99
N GLY A 114 -7.00 -33.67 -12.59
CA GLY A 114 -6.01 -34.38 -13.41
C GLY A 114 -5.44 -33.58 -14.59
N GLY A 115 -5.58 -32.25 -14.61
CA GLY A 115 -4.95 -31.40 -15.62
C GLY A 115 -3.49 -31.14 -15.26
N GLU A 116 -2.56 -31.67 -16.04
CA GLU A 116 -1.13 -31.43 -15.84
C GLU A 116 -0.73 -30.06 -16.41
N ALA A 117 -0.12 -29.23 -15.58
CA ALA A 117 0.52 -28.00 -16.05
C ALA A 117 1.67 -28.39 -16.99
N GLY A 118 1.63 -27.90 -18.23
CA GLY A 118 2.66 -28.13 -19.22
C GLY A 118 3.93 -27.31 -18.94
N HIS A 119 4.99 -27.62 -19.68
CA HIS A 119 6.22 -26.83 -19.65
C HIS A 119 5.98 -25.44 -20.25
N SER A 120 6.37 -24.38 -19.53
CA SER A 120 6.26 -23.00 -19.99
C SER A 120 7.60 -22.29 -19.93
N THR A 121 8.39 -22.39 -21.00
CA THR A 121 9.68 -21.69 -21.11
C THR A 121 9.50 -20.18 -20.99
N ALA A 122 8.44 -19.62 -21.58
CA ALA A 122 8.10 -18.21 -21.47
C ALA A 122 7.82 -17.80 -20.01
N GLY A 123 7.09 -18.62 -19.25
CA GLY A 123 6.82 -18.38 -17.84
C GLY A 123 8.07 -18.44 -16.96
N ILE A 124 8.95 -19.41 -17.21
CA ILE A 124 10.24 -19.56 -16.50
C ILE A 124 11.13 -18.34 -16.76
N VAL A 125 11.28 -17.95 -18.03
CA VAL A 125 12.09 -16.79 -18.41
C VAL A 125 11.49 -15.51 -17.81
N LEU A 126 10.18 -15.32 -17.89
CA LEU A 126 9.50 -14.17 -17.29
C LEU A 126 9.77 -14.10 -15.78
N ALA A 127 9.50 -15.18 -15.04
CA ALA A 127 9.70 -15.22 -13.60
C ALA A 127 11.17 -14.99 -13.20
N ALA A 128 12.11 -15.51 -13.97
CA ALA A 128 13.54 -15.28 -13.75
C ALA A 128 13.95 -13.82 -14.00
N ILE A 129 13.43 -13.19 -15.06
CA ILE A 129 13.67 -11.77 -15.35
C ILE A 129 13.06 -10.90 -14.25
N SER A 130 11.82 -11.17 -13.83
CA SER A 130 11.15 -10.42 -12.76
C SER A 130 11.92 -10.52 -11.45
N LEU A 131 12.37 -11.73 -11.10
CA LEU A 131 13.19 -11.97 -9.91
C LEU A 131 14.53 -11.21 -9.93
N ALA A 132 15.10 -10.96 -11.11
CA ALA A 132 16.35 -10.21 -11.24
C ALA A 132 16.15 -8.68 -11.27
N ILE A 133 15.12 -8.19 -11.96
CA ILE A 133 14.91 -6.75 -12.20
C ILE A 133 14.20 -6.07 -11.02
N MET A 134 13.14 -6.68 -10.49
CA MET A 134 12.27 -6.05 -9.49
C MET A 134 12.98 -5.67 -8.18
N PRO A 135 13.95 -6.45 -7.63
CA PRO A 135 14.70 -6.02 -6.45
C PRO A 135 15.44 -4.70 -6.67
N GLY A 136 15.99 -4.49 -7.86
CA GLY A 136 16.70 -3.26 -8.23
C GLY A 136 15.74 -2.07 -8.32
N LEU A 137 14.57 -2.25 -8.93
CA LEU A 137 13.52 -1.23 -9.00
C LEU A 137 13.00 -0.88 -7.60
N SER A 138 12.65 -1.88 -6.79
CA SER A 138 12.20 -1.71 -5.41
C SER A 138 13.22 -0.92 -4.59
N TRP A 139 14.51 -1.28 -4.66
CA TRP A 139 15.56 -0.55 -3.95
C TRP A 139 15.69 0.90 -4.41
N ALA A 140 15.68 1.16 -5.72
CA ALA A 140 15.80 2.50 -6.27
C ALA A 140 14.60 3.39 -5.86
N GLN A 141 13.38 2.85 -5.94
CA GLN A 141 12.15 3.53 -5.52
C GLN A 141 12.15 3.81 -4.03
N ARG A 142 12.53 2.83 -3.21
CA ARG A 142 12.58 2.99 -1.75
C ARG A 142 13.59 4.04 -1.32
N ARG A 143 14.76 4.06 -1.97
CA ARG A 143 15.81 5.06 -1.70
C ARG A 143 15.35 6.46 -2.09
N ALA A 144 14.85 6.63 -3.32
CA ALA A 144 14.37 7.93 -3.79
C ALA A 144 13.14 8.41 -2.99
N GLY A 145 12.23 7.50 -2.66
CA GLY A 145 11.02 7.79 -1.87
C GLY A 145 11.35 8.26 -0.46
N ARG A 146 12.29 7.60 0.24
CA ARG A 146 12.75 8.04 1.56
C ARG A 146 13.47 9.37 1.54
N GLU A 147 14.35 9.57 0.56
CA GLU A 147 15.10 10.83 0.41
C GLU A 147 14.16 12.00 0.06
N LEU A 148 13.09 11.77 -0.71
CA LEU A 148 12.08 12.79 -1.01
C LEU A 148 10.97 12.93 0.05
N GLY A 149 10.87 12.01 1.02
CA GLY A 149 9.75 11.92 1.96
C GLY A 149 8.43 11.46 1.32
N SER A 150 8.48 10.79 0.16
CA SER A 150 7.30 10.28 -0.54
C SER A 150 6.84 8.94 0.04
N ARG A 151 5.75 8.96 0.81
CA ARG A 151 5.11 7.75 1.35
C ARG A 151 4.61 6.83 0.22
N THR A 152 4.03 7.39 -0.84
CA THR A 152 3.54 6.65 -2.02
C THR A 152 4.65 5.88 -2.73
N ALA A 153 5.82 6.50 -2.95
CA ALA A 153 6.95 5.81 -3.60
C ALA A 153 7.52 4.67 -2.74
N VAL A 154 7.48 4.81 -1.41
CA VAL A 154 7.88 3.75 -0.48
C VAL A 154 6.83 2.63 -0.45
N ALA A 155 5.54 2.93 -0.54
CA ALA A 155 4.49 1.93 -0.64
C ALA A 155 4.61 1.12 -1.95
N ASP A 156 4.79 1.81 -3.09
CA ASP A 156 4.99 1.18 -4.40
C ASP A 156 6.21 0.23 -4.40
N SER A 157 7.32 0.64 -3.77
CA SER A 157 8.51 -0.22 -3.64
C SER A 157 8.26 -1.52 -2.87
N LYS A 158 7.29 -1.56 -1.95
CA LYS A 158 6.91 -2.78 -1.24
C LYS A 158 6.09 -3.71 -2.13
N GLN A 159 5.21 -3.17 -2.96
CA GLN A 159 4.40 -3.94 -3.89
C GLN A 159 5.29 -4.65 -4.93
N THR A 160 6.24 -3.93 -5.53
CA THR A 160 7.26 -4.51 -6.41
C THR A 160 8.10 -5.59 -5.72
N LEU A 161 8.33 -5.47 -4.41
CA LEU A 161 9.06 -6.47 -3.62
C LEU A 161 8.19 -7.71 -3.34
N LEU A 162 6.88 -7.58 -3.18
CA LEU A 162 5.97 -8.72 -3.13
C LEU A 162 5.99 -9.48 -4.46
N CYS A 163 5.93 -8.77 -5.59
CA CYS A 163 6.02 -9.41 -6.91
C CYS A 163 7.35 -10.16 -7.12
N THR A 164 8.46 -9.67 -6.53
CA THR A 164 9.73 -10.43 -6.47
C THR A 164 9.57 -11.77 -5.76
N TYR A 165 8.91 -11.79 -4.59
CA TYR A 165 8.69 -13.05 -3.87
C TYR A 165 7.72 -13.98 -4.62
N LEU A 166 6.66 -13.44 -5.21
CA LEU A 166 5.73 -14.23 -6.02
C LEU A 166 6.41 -14.79 -7.27
N SER A 167 7.31 -14.03 -7.91
CA SER A 167 8.15 -14.49 -9.01
C SER A 167 9.04 -15.67 -8.58
N ALA A 168 9.61 -15.62 -7.37
CA ALA A 168 10.41 -16.73 -6.85
C ALA A 168 9.55 -17.99 -6.61
N VAL A 169 8.38 -17.83 -6.00
CA VAL A 169 7.42 -18.94 -5.76
C VAL A 169 6.96 -19.55 -7.08
N LEU A 170 6.60 -18.71 -8.05
CA LEU A 170 6.22 -19.12 -9.40
C LEU A 170 7.37 -19.87 -10.09
N LEU A 171 8.58 -19.32 -10.06
CA LEU A 171 9.75 -19.93 -10.71
C LEU A 171 10.03 -21.31 -10.13
N VAL A 172 10.00 -21.45 -8.81
CA VAL A 172 10.17 -22.75 -8.14
C VAL A 172 9.07 -23.72 -8.58
N GLY A 173 7.80 -23.30 -8.59
CA GLY A 173 6.69 -24.14 -9.05
C GLY A 173 6.86 -24.63 -10.49
N LEU A 174 7.18 -23.71 -11.42
CA LEU A 174 7.37 -24.02 -12.83
C LEU A 174 8.61 -24.90 -13.08
N VAL A 175 9.72 -24.63 -12.41
CA VAL A 175 10.96 -25.42 -12.56
C VAL A 175 10.78 -26.82 -11.99
N LEU A 176 10.16 -26.96 -10.82
CA LEU A 176 9.88 -28.27 -10.23
C LEU A 176 8.96 -29.11 -11.12
N ASN A 177 7.89 -28.49 -11.63
CA ASN A 177 7.00 -29.14 -12.59
C ASN A 177 7.75 -29.56 -13.87
N SER A 178 8.62 -28.69 -14.39
CA SER A 178 9.34 -28.92 -15.65
C SER A 178 10.45 -29.96 -15.57
N LEU A 179 11.19 -30.02 -14.45
CA LEU A 179 12.34 -30.92 -14.31
C LEU A 179 11.94 -32.28 -13.75
N PHE A 180 10.95 -32.33 -12.86
CA PHE A 180 10.58 -33.56 -12.15
C PHE A 180 9.21 -34.10 -12.54
N GLY A 181 8.48 -33.42 -13.42
CA GLY A 181 7.11 -33.81 -13.81
C GLY A 181 6.11 -33.68 -12.66
N TRP A 182 6.41 -32.88 -11.64
CA TRP A 182 5.56 -32.72 -10.47
C TRP A 182 4.39 -31.77 -10.79
N SER A 183 3.34 -32.34 -11.38
CA SER A 183 2.12 -31.62 -11.78
C SER A 183 1.42 -30.89 -10.62
N TRP A 184 1.61 -31.34 -9.37
CA TRP A 184 1.09 -30.68 -8.18
C TRP A 184 1.89 -29.43 -7.74
N ALA A 185 3.12 -29.24 -8.23
CA ALA A 185 3.96 -28.11 -7.85
C ALA A 185 3.36 -26.76 -8.28
N ASP A 186 2.75 -26.71 -9.48
CA ASP A 186 2.10 -25.50 -9.99
C ASP A 186 0.85 -25.11 -9.16
N PRO A 187 -0.14 -26.00 -8.91
CA PRO A 187 -1.26 -25.68 -8.04
C PRO A 187 -0.85 -25.28 -6.61
N ILE A 188 0.20 -25.87 -6.03
CA ILE A 188 0.71 -25.46 -4.73
C ILE A 188 1.32 -24.06 -4.78
N ALA A 189 2.14 -23.74 -5.79
CA ALA A 189 2.67 -22.39 -5.98
C ALA A 189 1.54 -21.36 -6.14
N ALA A 190 0.49 -21.71 -6.89
CA ALA A 190 -0.71 -20.91 -7.04
C ALA A 190 -1.46 -20.70 -5.72
N LEU A 191 -1.56 -21.73 -4.85
CA LEU A 191 -2.16 -21.59 -3.52
C LEU A 191 -1.33 -20.68 -2.61
N VAL A 192 0.00 -20.67 -2.73
CA VAL A 192 0.86 -19.71 -2.03
C VAL A 192 0.57 -18.28 -2.50
N ILE A 193 0.46 -18.06 -3.82
CA ILE A 193 0.05 -16.75 -4.38
C ILE A 193 -1.32 -16.34 -3.82
N ALA A 194 -2.30 -17.25 -3.80
CA ALA A 194 -3.62 -16.99 -3.25
C ALA A 194 -3.58 -16.63 -1.76
N ALA A 195 -2.76 -17.31 -0.96
CA ALA A 195 -2.59 -17.02 0.46
C ALA A 195 -1.99 -15.62 0.70
N VAL A 196 -1.02 -15.22 -0.11
CA VAL A 196 -0.47 -13.85 -0.08
C VAL A 196 -1.54 -12.83 -0.46
N ALA A 197 -2.31 -13.09 -1.52
CA ALA A 197 -3.43 -12.21 -1.91
C ALA A 197 -4.48 -12.05 -0.79
N VAL A 198 -4.85 -13.14 -0.09
CA VAL A 198 -5.74 -13.03 1.09
C VAL A 198 -5.15 -12.14 2.17
N LYS A 199 -3.84 -12.25 2.43
CA LYS A 199 -3.15 -11.42 3.42
C LYS A 199 -3.20 -9.94 3.02
N GLU A 200 -2.83 -9.61 1.78
CA GLU A 200 -2.88 -8.23 1.26
C GLU A 200 -4.31 -7.67 1.26
N GLY A 201 -5.29 -8.48 0.87
CA GLY A 201 -6.70 -8.09 0.90
C GLY A 201 -7.19 -7.76 2.32
N ARG A 202 -6.75 -8.51 3.33
CA ARG A 202 -7.07 -8.23 4.74
C ARG A 202 -6.39 -6.97 5.25
N GLU A 203 -5.13 -6.73 4.89
CA GLU A 203 -4.40 -5.52 5.29
C GLU A 203 -5.06 -4.27 4.67
N ALA A 204 -5.41 -4.33 3.37
CA ALA A 204 -6.15 -3.27 2.70
C ALA A 204 -7.55 -3.04 3.31
N TRP A 205 -8.28 -4.11 3.65
CA TRP A 205 -9.63 -4.00 4.22
C TRP A 205 -9.64 -3.35 5.62
N ARG A 206 -8.63 -3.65 6.45
CA ARG A 206 -8.50 -3.08 7.80
C ARG A 206 -8.15 -1.60 7.80
N GLY A 207 -7.65 -1.08 6.68
CA GLY A 207 -7.11 0.27 6.64
C GLY A 207 -5.78 0.39 7.39
N ASP A 208 -5.10 -0.73 7.66
CA ASP A 208 -3.78 -0.75 8.30
C ASP A 208 -2.71 -0.03 7.45
N SER A 209 -3.04 0.36 6.21
CA SER A 209 -2.23 1.24 5.37
C SER A 209 -2.18 2.70 5.84
N CYS A 210 -3.06 3.13 6.77
CA CYS A 210 -3.04 4.49 7.32
C CYS A 210 -1.87 4.75 8.28
N CYS A 211 -1.13 3.71 8.70
CA CYS A 211 0.18 3.82 9.33
C CYS A 211 1.03 2.66 8.80
N VAL A 212 2.15 2.96 8.13
CA VAL A 212 3.18 1.98 7.72
C VAL A 212 3.26 0.82 8.73
N PRO A 213 3.17 -0.47 8.32
CA PRO A 213 3.35 -1.55 9.27
C PRO A 213 4.74 -1.45 9.88
N ALA A 214 4.74 -1.25 11.20
CA ALA A 214 5.88 -1.31 12.08
C ALA A 214 6.43 -2.74 12.07
N PHE A 215 7.67 -2.88 11.62
CA PHE A 215 8.63 -3.74 12.29
C PHE A 215 9.96 -2.98 12.39
N ALA A 216 10.29 -2.64 13.64
CA ALA A 216 11.55 -2.11 14.18
C ALA A 216 11.92 -0.62 13.98
N ALA A 217 11.64 0.13 15.07
CA ALA A 217 12.37 1.25 15.67
C ALA A 217 12.28 2.67 15.05
N GLY A 218 11.62 3.56 15.82
CA GLY A 218 11.75 5.03 15.73
C GLY A 218 10.45 5.75 15.40
N CYS A 219 9.47 5.73 16.30
CA CYS A 219 8.36 6.68 16.24
C CYS A 219 8.81 8.00 16.83
N GLU A 220 9.06 8.99 15.97
CA GLU A 220 8.85 10.40 16.29
C GLU A 220 7.89 10.97 15.23
N ASP A 221 6.80 11.55 15.74
CA ASP A 221 5.83 12.44 15.12
C ASP A 221 4.72 11.85 14.20
N GLY A 222 3.53 11.70 14.81
CA GLY A 222 2.39 12.53 14.36
C GLY A 222 1.16 11.88 13.70
N CYS A 223 0.87 10.60 13.88
CA CYS A 223 -0.44 10.04 13.46
C CYS A 223 -1.07 9.17 14.55
N CYS A 224 -1.86 9.78 15.43
CA CYS A 224 -2.94 9.11 16.16
C CYS A 224 -4.13 10.06 16.22
N PRO A 225 -5.35 9.67 15.78
CA PRO A 225 -6.55 10.36 16.24
C PRO A 225 -6.77 9.98 17.70
N ALA A 226 -6.87 10.98 18.57
CA ALA A 226 -7.24 10.79 19.96
C ALA A 226 -8.65 10.17 20.03
N GLY A 227 -8.78 9.00 20.67
CA GLY A 227 -10.10 8.47 21.00
C GLY A 227 -10.20 6.95 21.15
N SER A 228 -9.64 6.39 22.22
CA SER A 228 -10.22 5.23 22.93
C SER A 228 -9.39 4.86 24.16
N VAL A 229 -9.50 5.67 25.23
CA VAL A 229 -9.18 5.15 26.57
C VAL A 229 -10.45 4.51 27.10
N SER A 230 -10.59 3.20 26.91
CA SER A 230 -11.46 2.36 27.72
C SER A 230 -10.61 1.79 28.85
N GLY A 231 -10.96 2.11 30.09
CA GLY A 231 -10.06 2.10 31.25
C GLY A 231 -9.82 0.75 31.93
N SER A 232 -8.87 0.77 32.87
CA SER A 232 -8.90 0.07 34.16
C SER A 232 -7.57 0.33 34.87
N GLY A 233 -7.59 0.98 36.03
CA GLY A 233 -6.35 1.30 36.76
C GLY A 233 -6.61 2.17 37.99
N ARG A 234 -7.31 1.60 38.96
CA ARG A 234 -7.53 2.15 40.30
C ARG A 234 -6.15 2.34 40.96
N ILE A 235 -5.75 3.58 41.24
CA ILE A 235 -4.72 3.87 42.24
C ILE A 235 -5.25 5.00 43.12
N HIS A 236 -5.46 4.64 44.39
CA HIS A 236 -5.64 5.56 45.50
C HIS A 236 -4.44 6.48 45.61
N ASP A 237 -4.66 7.78 45.75
CA ASP A 237 -3.81 8.56 46.65
C ASP A 237 -4.64 9.63 47.36
N HIS A 238 -4.32 9.77 48.65
CA HIS A 238 -4.85 10.74 49.59
C HIS A 238 -4.46 12.15 49.13
N GLY A 239 -5.37 13.13 49.15
CA GLY A 239 -5.58 13.96 50.33
C GLY A 239 -4.71 15.22 50.23
N ASP A 240 -5.29 16.33 49.79
CA ASP A 240 -5.20 17.60 50.52
C ASP A 240 -6.23 18.60 49.99
N ALA A 241 -6.94 19.17 50.95
CA ALA A 241 -7.98 20.17 50.82
C ALA A 241 -7.39 21.53 51.19
N ASP A 242 -7.67 22.55 50.37
CA ASP A 242 -7.87 23.96 50.72
C ASP A 242 -7.77 24.79 49.43
N GLN A 243 -8.44 25.91 49.18
CA GLN A 243 -9.57 26.61 49.80
C GLN A 243 -9.67 27.94 49.04
N ALA A 244 -10.88 28.30 48.63
CA ALA A 244 -11.35 29.68 48.34
C ALA A 244 -10.64 30.43 47.18
N ASP A 245 -11.24 31.36 46.43
CA ASP A 245 -12.31 32.27 46.80
C ASP A 245 -12.95 32.93 45.56
N ARG A 246 -14.28 32.94 45.53
CA ARG A 246 -15.20 34.00 45.03
C ARG A 246 -14.82 34.83 43.77
N ARG A 247 -15.66 34.80 42.74
CA ARG A 247 -16.80 35.74 42.54
C ARG A 247 -17.52 35.52 41.21
N ALA A 248 -18.83 35.41 41.30
CA ALA A 248 -19.81 35.53 40.23
C ALA A 248 -20.29 37.00 40.10
N ASP A 249 -20.75 37.32 38.89
CA ASP A 249 -21.82 38.25 38.47
C ASP A 249 -21.71 39.78 38.68
N ASP A 250 -21.81 40.54 37.55
CA ASP A 250 -22.69 41.71 37.28
C ASP A 250 -22.13 42.56 36.08
N VAL A 251 -22.62 42.44 34.81
CA VAL A 251 -23.75 43.15 34.12
C VAL A 251 -23.37 44.59 33.61
N PRO A 252 -23.94 45.24 32.54
CA PRO A 252 -24.82 44.84 31.41
C PRO A 252 -24.36 45.28 29.98
N ALA A 253 -25.16 44.87 28.99
CA ALA A 253 -25.24 45.31 27.60
C ALA A 253 -25.75 46.74 27.36
N VAL A 254 -25.32 47.36 26.26
CA VAL A 254 -25.98 48.48 25.57
C VAL A 254 -26.01 48.17 24.08
N GLY A 255 -27.21 48.17 23.49
CA GLY A 255 -27.43 48.14 22.04
C GLY A 255 -27.83 49.50 21.50
N ALA A 256 -27.62 49.73 20.20
CA ALA A 256 -28.49 50.57 19.36
C ALA A 256 -28.14 50.43 17.86
N LYS A 257 -29.15 49.94 17.10
CA LYS A 257 -29.67 50.38 15.78
C LYS A 257 -28.71 50.71 14.62
N LEU A 258 -28.83 50.02 13.48
CA LEU A 258 -29.77 50.28 12.36
C LEU A 258 -29.58 51.66 11.69
N VAL A 259 -29.02 51.67 10.47
CA VAL A 259 -29.41 52.61 9.41
C VAL A 259 -29.40 51.87 8.07
N ASP A 260 -30.50 52.08 7.36
CA ASP A 260 -31.00 51.45 6.14
C ASP A 260 -30.19 51.75 4.87
N GLY A 261 -30.39 50.87 3.89
CA GLY A 261 -30.00 51.07 2.50
C GLY A 261 -30.90 52.06 1.77
N HIS A 262 -30.34 52.72 0.76
CA HIS A 262 -31.09 53.36 -0.30
C HIS A 262 -30.23 53.41 -1.58
N ALA A 263 -30.69 52.72 -2.62
CA ALA A 263 -30.36 53.00 -4.01
C ALA A 263 -31.37 54.02 -4.56
N PRO A 264 -30.98 54.85 -5.54
CA PRO A 264 -31.47 54.67 -6.92
C PRO A 264 -30.29 54.84 -7.92
N GLY A 265 -30.29 54.37 -9.18
CA GLY A 265 -31.35 54.41 -10.18
C GLY A 265 -31.12 55.60 -11.11
N GLU A 266 -30.29 55.42 -12.14
CA GLU A 266 -30.36 55.96 -13.53
C GLU A 266 -29.18 55.41 -14.36
#